data_AF-A0AAV5U652-F1
#
_entry.id   AF-A0AAV5U652-F1
#
_cell.length_a   1.000
_cell.length_b   1.000
_cell.length_c   1.000
_cell.angle_alpha   90.00
_cell.angle_beta   90.00
_cell.angle_gamma   90.00
#
_symmetry.space_group_name_H-M   'P 1'
#
loop_
_entity.id
_entity.type
_entity.pdbx_description
1 polymer ?
#
loop_
_entity_poly.entity_id
_entity_poly.type
_entity_poly.pdbx_seq_one_letter_code
_entity_poly.pdbx_strand_id
1 'polypeptide(L)'
;KCIRGDIRGMRDDGMTYRQIAQDLRRRKHKISASTVRRIIINKGLRAPRRPYAPRSVPVALHPTVKRLVDKIYEEESTRTTNEIIELVEEQTGVKVTRDVVANIREELELNHYRVRYGHSVRIVNQLIRMVYCERMLDSGEQYLTHVFTDETYIQLGKNARTCFVKSRHDATHPAPKHVPKILLWGGISVRGPSPIKILRGKDSIVDSGKYQWILHESYLDWSR
;
A
#
# COMPACT_ATOMS: atom_id res chain seq x y z
N LYS A 1 -8.70 -20.56 27.15
CA LYS A 1 -7.52 -21.25 27.76
C LYS A 1 -6.79 -22.03 26.67
N CYS A 2 -5.46 -21.98 26.64
CA CYS A 2 -4.67 -22.60 25.59
C CYS A 2 -4.67 -24.13 25.79
N ILE A 3 -5.35 -24.87 24.90
CA ILE A 3 -5.48 -26.35 24.94
C ILE A 3 -4.11 -27.04 25.12
N ARG A 4 -3.02 -26.45 24.61
CA ARG A 4 -1.66 -26.98 24.74
C ARG A 4 -1.09 -26.89 26.15
N GLY A 5 -1.44 -25.84 26.91
CA GLY A 5 -1.08 -25.70 28.31
C GLY A 5 -1.78 -26.74 29.16
N ASP A 6 -3.08 -26.94 28.92
CA ASP A 6 -3.90 -27.94 29.62
C ASP A 6 -3.39 -29.37 29.35
N ILE A 7 -3.00 -29.70 28.10
CA ILE A 7 -2.41 -31.00 27.75
C ILE A 7 -1.10 -31.27 28.51
N ARG A 8 -0.27 -30.24 28.72
CA ARG A 8 0.99 -30.39 29.47
C ARG A 8 0.73 -30.58 30.95
N GLY A 9 -0.10 -29.73 31.56
CA GLY A 9 -0.47 -29.87 32.97
C GLY A 9 -1.05 -31.25 33.28
N MET A 10 -2.00 -31.73 32.48
CA MET A 10 -2.57 -33.08 32.67
C MET A 10 -1.53 -34.20 32.50
N ARG A 11 -0.49 -33.98 31.67
CA ARG A 11 0.58 -34.96 31.51
C ARG A 11 1.53 -34.96 32.71
N ASP A 12 1.83 -33.78 33.24
CA ASP A 12 2.65 -33.59 34.44
C ASP A 12 1.94 -34.17 35.67
N ASP A 13 0.60 -34.11 35.70
CA ASP A 13 -0.28 -34.77 36.69
C ASP A 13 -0.35 -36.30 36.51
N GLY A 14 0.47 -36.89 35.63
CA GLY A 14 0.60 -38.34 35.45
C GLY A 14 -0.45 -38.99 34.53
N MET A 15 -1.34 -38.22 33.88
CA MET A 15 -2.36 -38.81 33.00
C MET A 15 -1.75 -39.43 31.74
N THR A 16 -2.31 -40.57 31.31
CA THR A 16 -1.99 -41.20 30.03
C THR A 16 -2.57 -40.42 28.85
N TYR A 17 -1.98 -40.57 27.66
CA TYR A 17 -2.46 -39.87 26.45
C TYR A 17 -3.94 -40.15 26.13
N ARG A 18 -4.44 -41.34 26.46
CA ARG A 18 -5.83 -41.73 26.26
C ARG A 18 -6.77 -41.01 27.22
N GLN A 19 -6.36 -40.88 28.49
CA GLN A 19 -7.11 -40.15 29.52
C GLN A 19 -7.20 -38.66 29.19
N ILE A 20 -6.08 -38.04 28.79
CA ILE A 20 -6.04 -36.63 28.37
C ILE A 20 -6.98 -36.38 27.18
N ALA A 21 -6.94 -37.26 26.16
CA ALA A 21 -7.83 -37.13 25.00
C ALA A 21 -9.31 -37.31 25.37
N GLN A 22 -9.63 -38.17 26.34
CA GLN A 22 -10.99 -38.38 26.82
C GLN A 22 -11.50 -37.19 27.62
N ASP A 23 -10.66 -36.60 28.48
CA ASP A 23 -11.00 -35.40 29.24
C ASP A 23 -11.23 -34.20 28.32
N LEU A 24 -10.36 -34.00 27.34
CA LEU A 24 -10.53 -32.92 26.36
C LEU A 24 -11.77 -33.10 25.49
N ARG A 25 -12.15 -34.34 25.15
CA ARG A 25 -13.42 -34.63 24.47
C ARG A 25 -14.63 -34.28 25.33
N ARG A 26 -14.58 -34.55 26.65
CA ARG A 26 -15.62 -34.11 27.60
C ARG A 26 -15.73 -32.59 27.63
N ARG A 27 -14.61 -31.88 27.51
CA ARG A 27 -14.54 -30.40 27.36
C ARG A 27 -14.87 -29.90 25.94
N LYS A 28 -15.51 -30.72 25.10
CA LYS A 28 -15.89 -30.43 23.70
C LYS A 28 -14.73 -30.17 22.73
N HIS A 29 -13.51 -30.57 23.07
CA HIS A 29 -12.37 -30.54 22.14
C HIS A 29 -12.22 -31.89 21.42
N LYS A 30 -12.42 -31.89 20.11
CA LYS A 30 -12.24 -33.09 19.26
C LYS A 30 -10.75 -33.38 19.04
N ILE A 31 -10.14 -34.16 19.94
CA ILE A 31 -8.73 -34.56 19.85
C ILE A 31 -8.58 -36.08 20.05
N SER A 32 -7.57 -36.68 19.41
CA SER A 32 -7.22 -38.10 19.58
C SER A 32 -6.02 -38.28 20.51
N ALA A 33 -5.88 -39.46 21.11
CA ALA A 33 -4.72 -39.82 21.92
C ALA A 33 -3.39 -39.73 21.13
N SER A 34 -3.43 -40.04 19.83
CA SER A 34 -2.30 -39.88 18.91
C SER A 34 -1.91 -38.41 18.71
N THR A 35 -2.88 -37.49 18.65
CA THR A 35 -2.61 -36.05 18.57
C THR A 35 -2.07 -35.51 19.90
N VAL A 36 -2.59 -35.96 21.05
CA VAL A 36 -2.03 -35.64 22.38
C VAL A 36 -0.58 -36.11 22.48
N ARG A 37 -0.29 -37.36 22.10
CA ARG A 37 1.08 -37.92 22.06
C ARG A 37 2.00 -37.06 21.18
N ARG A 38 1.54 -36.66 19.99
CA ARG A 38 2.31 -35.80 19.07
C ARG A 38 2.61 -34.42 19.67
N ILE A 39 1.66 -33.81 20.36
CA ILE A 39 1.82 -32.50 21.00
C ILE A 39 2.85 -32.56 22.14
N ILE A 40 2.81 -33.63 22.94
CA ILE A 40 3.71 -33.85 24.09
C ILE A 40 5.13 -34.19 23.60
N ILE A 41 5.26 -35.17 22.69
CA ILE A 41 6.57 -35.63 22.18
C ILE A 41 7.27 -34.53 21.38
N ASN A 42 6.54 -33.81 20.53
CA ASN A 42 7.15 -32.77 19.69
C ASN A 42 7.30 -31.43 20.42
N LYS A 43 7.17 -31.39 21.76
CA LYS A 43 7.30 -30.18 22.61
C LYS A 43 6.52 -28.95 22.11
N GLY A 44 5.43 -29.11 21.34
CA GLY A 44 4.78 -27.98 20.66
C GLY A 44 5.69 -27.15 19.75
N LEU A 45 6.93 -27.60 19.50
CA LEU A 45 7.83 -27.02 18.53
C LEU A 45 7.29 -27.47 17.18
N ARG A 46 6.74 -26.52 16.41
CA ARG A 46 6.87 -26.64 14.97
C ARG A 46 8.36 -26.90 14.76
N ALA A 47 8.75 -28.05 14.22
CA ALA A 47 10.10 -28.19 13.69
C ALA A 47 10.39 -26.91 12.89
N PRO A 48 11.61 -26.33 12.97
CA PRO A 48 11.96 -25.23 12.08
C PRO A 48 11.48 -25.61 10.69
N ARG A 49 10.72 -24.72 10.03
CA ARG A 49 10.31 -24.98 8.65
C ARG A 49 11.61 -25.37 7.94
N ARG A 50 11.63 -26.57 7.35
CA ARG A 50 12.80 -26.99 6.57
C ARG A 50 13.12 -25.85 5.59
N PRO A 51 14.40 -25.52 5.37
CA PRO A 51 14.77 -24.57 4.33
C PRO A 51 14.01 -24.93 3.07
N TYR A 52 13.35 -23.95 2.48
CA TYR A 52 12.54 -24.18 1.29
C TYR A 52 13.46 -24.70 0.18
N ALA A 53 13.15 -25.88 -0.34
CA ALA A 53 13.75 -26.41 -1.55
C ALA A 53 12.67 -26.34 -2.64
N PRO A 54 12.78 -25.41 -3.60
CA PRO A 54 11.82 -25.33 -4.68
C PRO A 54 11.79 -26.65 -5.44
N ARG A 55 10.61 -27.28 -5.54
CA ARG A 55 10.46 -28.56 -6.27
C ARG A 55 10.56 -28.38 -7.78
N SER A 56 10.24 -27.19 -8.27
CA SER A 56 10.21 -26.83 -9.71
C SER A 56 11.52 -26.24 -10.23
N VAL A 57 12.48 -25.93 -9.35
CA VAL A 57 13.79 -25.40 -9.76
C VAL A 57 14.89 -26.30 -9.21
N PRO A 58 15.74 -26.88 -10.06
CA PRO A 58 16.94 -27.56 -9.61
C PRO A 58 17.76 -26.65 -8.69
N VAL A 59 18.22 -27.16 -7.54
CA VAL A 59 18.93 -26.35 -6.52
C VAL A 59 20.10 -25.57 -7.11
N ALA A 60 20.82 -26.15 -8.08
CA ALA A 60 21.94 -25.51 -8.77
C ALA A 60 21.53 -24.30 -9.63
N LEU A 61 20.30 -24.28 -10.15
CA LEU A 61 19.80 -23.19 -11.00
C LEU A 61 19.10 -22.08 -10.21
N HIS A 62 18.75 -22.32 -8.94
CA HIS A 62 18.08 -21.33 -8.09
C HIS A 62 18.83 -19.99 -7.99
N PRO A 63 20.17 -19.95 -7.79
CA PRO A 63 20.89 -18.68 -7.78
C PRO A 63 20.81 -17.92 -9.11
N THR A 64 20.86 -18.64 -10.24
CA THR A 64 20.75 -18.05 -11.59
C THR A 64 19.37 -17.45 -11.80
N VAL A 65 18.31 -18.20 -11.46
CA VAL A 65 16.92 -17.73 -11.56
C VAL A 65 16.68 -16.53 -10.65
N LYS A 66 17.20 -16.56 -9.42
CA LYS A 66 17.09 -15.44 -8.47
C LYS A 66 17.69 -14.15 -9.02
N ARG A 67 18.93 -14.19 -9.53
CA ARG A 67 19.56 -13.01 -10.16
C ARG A 67 18.79 -12.52 -11.38
N LEU A 68 18.23 -13.43 -12.16
CA LEU A 68 17.42 -13.05 -13.31
C LEU A 68 16.16 -12.30 -12.89
N VAL A 69 15.44 -12.82 -11.89
CA VAL A 69 14.26 -12.15 -11.34
C VAL A 69 14.61 -10.76 -10.81
N ASP A 70 15.75 -10.62 -10.13
CA ASP A 70 16.25 -9.33 -9.64
C ASP A 70 16.45 -8.33 -10.77
N LYS A 71 17.21 -8.71 -11.82
CA LYS A 71 17.43 -7.89 -13.01
C LYS A 71 16.12 -7.50 -13.72
N ILE A 72 15.17 -8.44 -13.84
CA ILE A 72 13.86 -8.16 -14.44
C ILE A 72 13.11 -7.09 -13.64
N TYR A 73 13.22 -7.11 -12.30
CA TYR A 73 12.62 -6.10 -11.44
C TYR A 73 13.35 -4.74 -11.46
N GLU A 74 14.68 -4.73 -11.63
CA GLU A 74 15.45 -3.50 -11.83
C GLU A 74 15.05 -2.77 -13.13
N GLU A 75 14.79 -3.52 -14.19
CA GLU A 75 14.36 -2.96 -15.48
C GLU A 75 12.91 -2.47 -15.46
N GLU A 76 11.99 -3.26 -14.91
CA GLU A 76 10.58 -2.88 -14.81
C GLU A 76 9.94 -3.48 -13.54
N SER A 77 9.81 -2.62 -12.53
CA SER A 77 9.33 -3.02 -11.21
C SER A 77 7.84 -3.40 -11.14
N THR A 78 7.06 -3.07 -12.18
CA THR A 78 5.60 -3.30 -12.21
C THR A 78 5.17 -4.64 -12.81
N ARG A 79 6.13 -5.45 -13.30
CA ARG A 79 5.87 -6.76 -13.91
C ARG A 79 5.09 -7.70 -12.99
N THR A 80 4.06 -8.32 -13.57
CA THR A 80 3.20 -9.29 -12.92
C THR A 80 3.91 -10.62 -12.70
N THR A 81 3.45 -11.42 -11.73
CA THR A 81 4.03 -12.74 -11.47
C THR A 81 4.00 -13.67 -12.69
N ASN A 82 3.00 -13.56 -13.57
CA ASN A 82 2.94 -14.41 -14.77
C ASN A 82 4.00 -14.01 -15.81
N GLU A 83 4.20 -12.72 -16.04
CA GLU A 83 5.26 -12.23 -16.94
C GLU A 83 6.65 -12.64 -16.44
N ILE A 84 6.88 -12.59 -15.11
CA ILE A 84 8.13 -13.11 -14.53
C ILE A 84 8.30 -14.61 -14.83
N ILE A 85 7.24 -15.40 -14.71
CA ILE A 85 7.30 -16.85 -14.99
C ILE A 85 7.67 -17.10 -16.45
N GLU A 86 7.02 -16.39 -17.38
CA GLU A 86 7.25 -16.51 -18.83
C GLU A 86 8.69 -16.10 -19.20
N LEU A 87 9.18 -14.96 -18.69
CA LEU A 87 10.55 -14.48 -18.96
C LEU A 87 11.62 -15.41 -18.37
N VAL A 88 11.38 -15.97 -17.19
CA VAL A 88 12.29 -16.95 -16.59
C VAL A 88 12.32 -18.24 -17.41
N GLU A 89 11.16 -18.74 -17.86
CA GLU A 89 11.07 -19.93 -18.70
C GLU A 89 11.77 -19.70 -20.05
N GLU A 90 11.59 -18.54 -20.69
CA GLU A 90 12.24 -18.17 -21.94
C GLU A 90 13.77 -18.11 -21.83
N GLN A 91 14.29 -17.47 -20.77
CA GLN A 91 15.74 -17.23 -20.65
C GLN A 91 16.52 -18.41 -20.04
N THR A 92 15.86 -19.25 -19.24
CA THR A 92 16.55 -20.33 -18.51
C THR A 92 16.08 -21.73 -18.90
N GLY A 93 14.98 -21.85 -19.66
CA GLY A 93 14.33 -23.12 -19.96
C GLY A 93 13.63 -23.76 -18.74
N VAL A 94 13.59 -23.08 -17.59
CA VAL A 94 13.01 -23.60 -16.35
C VAL A 94 11.64 -22.98 -16.11
N LYS A 95 10.62 -23.84 -16.07
CA LYS A 95 9.27 -23.43 -15.70
C LYS A 95 9.13 -23.26 -14.19
N VAL A 96 9.10 -22.01 -13.74
CA VAL A 96 8.89 -21.66 -12.33
C VAL A 96 7.41 -21.55 -11.98
N THR A 97 7.06 -21.83 -10.71
CA THR A 97 5.68 -21.63 -10.22
C THR A 97 5.54 -20.28 -9.52
N ARG A 98 4.30 -19.81 -9.34
CA ARG A 98 4.02 -18.54 -8.64
C ARG A 98 4.61 -18.51 -7.22
N ASP A 99 4.58 -19.64 -6.52
CA ASP A 99 5.14 -19.76 -5.16
C ASP A 99 6.66 -19.59 -5.15
N VAL A 100 7.36 -20.09 -6.19
CA VAL A 100 8.81 -19.88 -6.33
C VAL A 100 9.13 -18.41 -6.52
N VAL A 101 8.39 -17.71 -7.39
CA VAL A 101 8.56 -16.27 -7.60
C VAL A 101 8.29 -15.48 -6.32
N ALA A 102 7.26 -15.85 -5.56
CA ALA A 102 6.97 -15.21 -4.27
C ALA A 102 8.10 -15.38 -3.25
N ASN A 103 8.68 -16.57 -3.15
CA ASN A 103 9.81 -16.83 -2.25
C ASN A 103 11.08 -16.11 -2.72
N ILE A 104 11.36 -16.08 -4.03
CA ILE A 104 12.50 -15.33 -4.57
C ILE A 104 12.37 -13.85 -4.23
N ARG A 105 11.17 -13.26 -4.32
CA ARG A 105 10.92 -11.88 -3.89
C ARG A 105 11.23 -11.68 -2.41
N GLU A 106 10.80 -12.60 -1.54
CA GLU A 106 11.10 -12.56 -0.11
C GLU A 106 12.62 -12.62 0.13
N GLU A 107 13.34 -13.50 -0.57
CA GLU A 107 14.79 -13.62 -0.44
C GLU A 107 15.59 -12.47 -1.07
N LEU A 108 14.97 -11.67 -1.93
CA LEU A 108 15.52 -10.42 -2.50
C LEU A 108 15.05 -9.19 -1.72
N GLU A 109 14.28 -9.38 -0.65
CA GLU A 109 13.66 -8.29 0.13
C GLU A 109 12.77 -7.36 -0.72
N LEU A 110 12.23 -7.87 -1.82
CA LEU A 110 11.32 -7.15 -2.71
C LEU A 110 9.92 -7.08 -2.09
N ASN A 111 9.52 -5.85 -1.77
CA ASN A 111 8.26 -5.57 -1.10
C ASN A 111 7.19 -5.06 -2.09
N HIS A 112 5.94 -5.51 -1.88
CA HIS A 112 4.82 -5.05 -2.70
C HIS A 112 4.22 -3.76 -2.12
N TYR A 113 4.41 -2.65 -2.83
CA TYR A 113 3.80 -1.36 -2.51
C TYR A 113 2.75 -0.98 -3.56
N ARG A 114 1.80 -0.13 -3.17
CA ARG A 114 0.94 0.56 -4.15
C ARG A 114 1.77 1.63 -4.85
N VAL A 115 1.76 1.60 -6.19
CA VAL A 115 2.38 2.66 -7.00
C VAL A 115 1.75 4.00 -6.62
N ARG A 116 2.61 4.99 -6.35
CA ARG A 116 2.16 6.37 -6.11
C ARG A 116 2.14 7.09 -7.45
N TYR A 117 0.99 7.63 -7.80
CA TYR A 117 0.89 8.51 -8.95
C TYR A 117 1.52 9.86 -8.60
N GLY A 118 2.50 10.28 -9.40
CA GLY A 118 3.08 11.61 -9.35
C GLY A 118 2.85 12.30 -10.70
N HIS A 119 2.68 13.63 -10.68
CA HIS A 119 2.67 14.40 -11.92
C HIS A 119 4.07 14.39 -12.53
N SER A 120 4.18 13.95 -13.79
CA SER A 120 5.45 14.00 -14.53
C SER A 120 5.90 15.45 -14.70
N VAL A 121 7.10 15.76 -14.20
CA VAL A 121 7.72 17.08 -14.37
C VAL A 121 8.60 17.05 -15.61
N ARG A 122 8.34 17.94 -16.57
CA ARG A 122 9.19 18.11 -17.77
C ARG A 122 10.64 18.40 -17.34
N ILE A 123 11.62 17.84 -18.04
CA ILE A 123 13.06 17.99 -17.72
C ILE A 123 13.45 19.45 -17.49
N VAL A 124 13.00 20.36 -18.36
CA VAL A 124 13.28 21.81 -18.23
C VAL A 124 12.78 22.39 -16.90
N ASN A 125 11.60 21.95 -16.43
CA ASN A 125 11.03 22.42 -15.18
C ASN A 125 11.70 21.77 -13.95
N GLN A 126 12.37 20.62 -14.12
CA GLN A 126 13.11 20.00 -13.02
C GLN A 126 14.29 20.88 -12.59
N LEU A 127 15.09 21.35 -13.56
CA LEU A 127 16.23 22.21 -13.28
C LEU A 127 15.81 23.53 -12.61
N ILE A 128 14.76 24.18 -13.12
CA ILE A 128 14.25 25.44 -12.56
C ILE A 128 13.81 25.25 -11.09
N ARG A 129 13.15 24.13 -10.78
CA ARG A 129 12.73 23.80 -9.41
C ARG A 129 13.93 23.53 -8.50
N MET A 130 14.93 22.79 -8.97
CA MET A 130 16.15 22.52 -8.20
C MET A 130 16.87 23.82 -7.87
N VAL A 131 17.12 24.66 -8.87
CA VAL A 131 17.80 25.96 -8.69
C VAL A 131 17.02 26.86 -7.73
N TYR A 132 15.68 26.89 -7.82
CA TYR A 132 14.86 27.63 -6.86
C TYR A 132 15.05 27.10 -5.43
N CYS A 133 14.93 25.78 -5.23
CA CYS A 133 15.06 25.18 -3.91
C CYS A 133 16.45 25.41 -3.30
N GLU A 134 17.52 25.23 -4.07
CA GLU A 134 18.90 25.48 -3.63
C GLU A 134 19.07 26.93 -3.18
N ARG A 135 18.60 27.89 -3.98
CA ARG A 135 18.66 29.32 -3.61
C ARG A 135 17.92 29.64 -2.32
N MET A 136 16.73 29.07 -2.10
CA MET A 136 15.94 29.31 -0.89
C MET A 136 16.59 28.70 0.35
N LEU A 137 17.26 27.55 0.20
CA LEU A 137 18.05 26.93 1.27
C LEU A 137 19.28 27.77 1.59
N ASP A 138 20.02 28.20 0.58
CA ASP A 138 21.22 29.02 0.73
C ASP A 138 20.92 30.38 1.37
N SER A 139 19.77 30.98 1.03
CA SER A 139 19.32 32.24 1.63
C SER A 139 18.74 32.07 3.04
N GLY A 140 18.56 30.84 3.52
CA GLY A 140 17.88 30.55 4.78
C GLY A 140 16.44 31.07 4.82
N GLU A 141 15.73 31.07 3.68
CA GLU A 141 14.37 31.59 3.59
C GLU A 141 13.42 30.81 4.51
N GLN A 142 12.62 31.54 5.29
CA GLN A 142 11.68 30.97 6.27
C GLN A 142 10.22 31.22 5.92
N TYR A 143 9.96 31.98 4.86
CA TYR A 143 8.66 32.34 4.32
C TYR A 143 7.75 33.08 5.33
N LEU A 144 8.34 33.75 6.33
CA LEU A 144 7.58 34.41 7.41
C LEU A 144 6.71 35.58 6.95
N THR A 145 7.08 36.20 5.83
CA THR A 145 6.36 37.33 5.20
C THR A 145 5.57 36.93 3.96
N HIS A 146 5.55 35.64 3.62
CA HIS A 146 4.93 35.15 2.39
C HIS A 146 3.48 34.71 2.64
N VAL A 147 2.65 34.90 1.62
CA VAL A 147 1.31 34.31 1.55
C VAL A 147 1.27 33.41 0.32
N PHE A 148 0.96 32.14 0.54
CA PHE A 148 0.78 31.17 -0.53
C PHE A 148 -0.69 31.14 -0.93
N THR A 149 -0.99 31.24 -2.22
CA THR A 149 -2.37 31.23 -2.74
C THR A 149 -2.53 30.12 -3.76
N ASP A 150 -3.71 29.50 -3.78
CA ASP A 150 -4.05 28.49 -4.80
C ASP A 150 -5.57 28.42 -5.01
N GLU A 151 -5.95 27.75 -6.10
CA GLU A 151 -7.32 27.41 -6.42
C GLU A 151 -7.58 25.91 -6.31
N THR A 152 -8.77 25.54 -5.82
CA THR A 152 -9.17 24.13 -5.79
C THR A 152 -10.64 23.94 -6.13
N TYR A 153 -10.93 22.90 -6.92
CA TYR A 153 -12.31 22.50 -7.20
C TYR A 153 -12.77 21.47 -6.17
N ILE A 154 -13.88 21.76 -5.50
CA ILE A 154 -14.60 20.79 -4.68
C ILE A 154 -15.77 20.25 -5.49
N GLN A 155 -15.77 18.94 -5.71
CA GLN A 155 -16.86 18.23 -6.39
C GLN A 155 -18.00 17.93 -5.41
N LEU A 156 -19.23 18.21 -5.84
CA LEU A 156 -20.44 17.86 -5.11
C LEU A 156 -20.90 16.46 -5.56
N GLY A 157 -20.71 15.46 -4.72
CA GLY A 157 -21.11 14.07 -5.02
C GLY A 157 -20.40 13.04 -4.16
N LYS A 158 -20.91 11.80 -4.18
CA LYS A 158 -20.30 10.66 -3.47
C LYS A 158 -19.28 9.96 -4.37
N ASN A 159 -18.00 10.20 -4.14
CA ASN A 159 -16.90 9.43 -4.75
C ASN A 159 -16.47 8.30 -3.81
N ALA A 160 -17.39 7.37 -3.50
CA ALA A 160 -17.06 6.22 -2.67
C ALA A 160 -16.21 5.22 -3.46
N ARG A 161 -14.99 4.95 -2.98
CA ARG A 161 -14.11 3.92 -3.57
C ARG A 161 -14.55 2.50 -3.24
N THR A 162 -15.48 2.35 -2.32
CA THR A 162 -15.94 1.07 -1.78
C THR A 162 -17.45 1.06 -1.65
N CYS A 163 -18.08 -0.02 -2.10
CA CYS A 163 -19.51 -0.27 -1.95
C CYS A 163 -19.72 -1.71 -1.44
N PHE A 164 -20.80 -1.92 -0.69
CA PHE A 164 -21.22 -3.24 -0.23
C PHE A 164 -22.47 -3.64 -1.01
N VAL A 165 -22.34 -4.66 -1.85
CA VAL A 165 -23.41 -5.10 -2.75
C VAL A 165 -23.48 -6.63 -2.79
N LYS A 166 -24.67 -7.16 -3.12
CA LYS A 166 -24.91 -8.61 -3.15
C LYS A 166 -24.37 -9.28 -4.42
N SER A 167 -24.28 -8.54 -5.53
CA SER A 167 -23.71 -9.03 -6.79
C SER A 167 -22.70 -8.03 -7.36
N ARG A 168 -21.78 -8.49 -8.21
CA ARG A 168 -20.77 -7.62 -8.85
C ARG A 168 -21.39 -6.60 -9.81
N HIS A 169 -22.52 -6.94 -10.43
CA HIS A 169 -23.23 -6.02 -11.32
C HIS A 169 -23.69 -4.76 -10.58
N ASP A 170 -24.21 -4.94 -9.35
CA ASP A 170 -24.69 -3.88 -8.48
C ASP A 170 -23.58 -2.94 -7.98
N ALA A 171 -22.31 -3.35 -8.09
CA ALA A 171 -21.15 -2.53 -7.73
C ALA A 171 -20.86 -1.42 -8.76
N THR A 172 -21.57 -1.44 -9.90
CA THR A 172 -21.35 -0.49 -11.00
C THR A 172 -22.14 0.78 -10.73
N HIS A 173 -21.45 1.80 -10.21
CA HIS A 173 -22.04 3.12 -10.03
C HIS A 173 -21.73 4.02 -11.22
N PRO A 174 -22.68 4.85 -11.68
CA PRO A 174 -22.41 5.84 -12.71
C PRO A 174 -21.37 6.84 -12.18
N ALA A 175 -20.29 7.03 -12.93
CA ALA A 175 -19.30 8.08 -12.68
C ALA A 175 -19.62 9.25 -13.62
N PRO A 176 -20.27 10.32 -13.14
CA PRO A 176 -20.67 11.42 -14.02
C PRO A 176 -19.42 12.13 -14.54
N LYS A 177 -19.28 12.24 -15.86
CA LYS A 177 -18.17 13.00 -16.50
C LYS A 177 -18.17 14.48 -16.09
N HIS A 178 -19.35 15.04 -15.82
CA HIS A 178 -19.56 16.44 -15.45
C HIS A 178 -20.32 16.52 -14.13
N VAL A 179 -19.58 16.38 -13.02
CA VAL A 179 -20.15 16.59 -11.67
C VAL A 179 -20.27 18.08 -11.37
N PRO A 180 -21.34 18.53 -10.67
CA PRO A 180 -21.40 19.86 -10.13
C PRO A 180 -20.19 20.09 -9.21
N LYS A 181 -19.53 21.23 -9.39
CA LYS A 181 -18.33 21.59 -8.63
C LYS A 181 -18.34 23.08 -8.31
N ILE A 182 -17.73 23.44 -7.19
CA ILE A 182 -17.45 24.82 -6.81
C ILE A 182 -15.95 25.04 -6.87
N LEU A 183 -15.52 26.24 -7.24
CA LEU A 183 -14.12 26.64 -7.18
C LEU A 183 -13.91 27.44 -5.90
N LEU A 184 -12.89 27.08 -5.15
CA LEU A 184 -12.40 27.85 -4.02
C LEU A 184 -11.09 28.52 -4.42
N TRP A 185 -10.95 29.79 -4.04
CA TRP A 185 -9.67 30.48 -4.00
C TRP A 185 -9.37 30.83 -2.55
N GLY A 186 -8.11 30.69 -2.14
CA GLY A 186 -7.67 31.09 -0.81
C GLY A 186 -6.17 31.20 -0.69
N GLY A 187 -5.74 31.94 0.33
CA GLY A 187 -4.35 32.09 0.73
C GLY A 187 -4.09 31.56 2.13
N ILE A 188 -2.83 31.24 2.42
CA ILE A 188 -2.35 30.86 3.75
C ILE A 188 -0.95 31.43 3.99
N SER A 189 -0.74 31.92 5.22
CA SER A 189 0.55 32.40 5.70
C SER A 189 0.85 31.81 7.08
N VAL A 190 2.03 32.09 7.62
CA VAL A 190 2.38 31.75 9.02
C VAL A 190 1.43 32.39 10.05
N ARG A 191 0.74 33.49 9.68
CA ARG A 191 -0.24 34.16 10.55
C ARG A 191 -1.64 33.53 10.49
N GLY A 192 -1.87 32.65 9.52
CA GLY A 192 -3.16 32.00 9.29
C GLY A 192 -3.70 32.15 7.87
N PRO A 193 -4.93 31.67 7.64
CA PRO A 193 -5.57 31.70 6.34
C PRO A 193 -6.14 33.08 5.97
N SER A 194 -6.19 33.37 4.68
CA SER A 194 -6.96 34.49 4.14
C SER A 194 -8.46 34.14 4.11
N PRO A 195 -9.34 35.13 3.85
CA PRO A 195 -10.71 34.85 3.46
C PRO A 195 -10.76 33.89 2.26
N ILE A 196 -11.66 32.91 2.33
CA ILE A 196 -11.89 31.96 1.24
C ILE A 196 -12.95 32.52 0.30
N LYS A 197 -12.61 32.65 -0.99
CA LYS A 197 -13.56 33.05 -2.03
C LYS A 197 -14.20 31.82 -2.64
N ILE A 198 -15.53 31.73 -2.56
CA ILE A 198 -16.32 30.64 -3.16
C ILE A 198 -16.92 31.13 -4.47
N LEU A 199 -16.51 30.51 -5.59
CA LEU A 199 -16.99 30.82 -6.92
C LEU A 199 -17.90 29.69 -7.42
N ARG A 200 -19.05 30.05 -7.97
CA ARG A 200 -20.13 29.12 -8.35
C ARG A 200 -20.56 29.33 -9.80
N GLY A 201 -21.08 28.29 -10.42
CA GLY A 201 -21.61 28.39 -11.79
C GLY A 201 -20.56 28.93 -12.77
N LYS A 202 -20.94 29.95 -13.55
CA LYS A 202 -20.04 30.58 -14.54
C LYS A 202 -18.83 31.27 -13.89
N ASP A 203 -18.96 31.76 -12.65
CA ASP A 203 -17.85 32.43 -11.95
C ASP A 203 -16.72 31.47 -11.57
N SER A 204 -16.96 30.16 -11.61
CA SER A 204 -15.92 29.15 -11.38
C SER A 204 -14.93 28.98 -12.55
N ILE A 205 -15.15 29.70 -13.65
CA ILE A 205 -14.22 29.83 -14.77
C ILE A 205 -13.49 31.16 -14.57
N VAL A 206 -12.26 31.10 -14.07
CA VAL A 206 -11.48 32.29 -13.72
C VAL A 206 -10.62 32.69 -14.90
N ASP A 207 -10.88 33.89 -15.43
CA ASP A 207 -9.99 34.59 -16.35
C ASP A 207 -9.13 35.62 -15.58
N SER A 208 -8.27 36.34 -16.29
CA SER A 208 -7.39 37.35 -15.69
C SER A 208 -8.15 38.46 -14.97
N GLY A 209 -9.28 38.93 -15.54
CA GLY A 209 -10.08 39.99 -14.94
C GLY A 209 -10.77 39.53 -13.66
N LYS A 210 -11.33 38.32 -13.66
CA LYS A 210 -11.90 37.69 -12.46
C LYS A 210 -10.84 37.48 -11.39
N TYR A 211 -9.63 37.06 -11.77
CA TYR A 211 -8.53 36.90 -10.83
C TYR A 211 -8.12 38.22 -10.16
N GLN A 212 -7.98 39.29 -10.94
CA GLN A 212 -7.72 40.63 -10.41
C GLN A 212 -8.80 41.08 -9.43
N TRP A 213 -10.07 40.82 -9.76
CA TRP A 213 -11.19 41.10 -8.86
C TRP A 213 -11.11 40.30 -7.55
N ILE A 214 -10.75 39.01 -7.60
CA ILE A 214 -10.55 38.18 -6.39
C ILE A 214 -9.45 38.79 -5.51
N LEU A 215 -8.31 39.16 -6.10
CA LEU A 215 -7.20 39.76 -5.35
C LEU A 215 -7.63 41.08 -4.71
N HIS A 216 -8.34 41.93 -5.45
CA HIS A 216 -8.77 43.23 -4.95
C HIS A 216 -9.76 43.09 -3.79
N GLU A 217 -10.77 42.23 -3.93
CA GLU A 217 -11.86 42.08 -2.97
C GLU A 217 -11.52 41.20 -1.75
N SER A 218 -10.56 40.29 -1.88
CA SER A 218 -10.34 39.25 -0.85
C SER A 218 -8.91 39.19 -0.33
N TYR A 219 -7.93 39.58 -1.15
CA TYR A 219 -6.52 39.52 -0.73
C TYR A 219 -6.02 40.87 -0.22
N LEU A 220 -6.22 41.97 -0.97
CA LEU A 220 -5.60 43.26 -0.65
C LEU A 220 -6.08 43.84 0.67
N ASP A 221 -7.37 43.76 0.97
CA ASP A 221 -7.90 44.26 2.25
C ASP A 221 -7.45 43.41 3.45
N TRP A 222 -7.21 42.12 3.24
CA TRP A 222 -6.74 41.21 4.29
C TRP A 222 -5.22 41.28 4.51
N SER A 223 -4.45 41.56 3.46
CA SER A 223 -2.97 41.55 3.48
C SER A 223 -2.34 42.85 3.97
N ARG A 224 -3.14 43.91 4.13
CA ARG A 224 -2.74 45.17 4.77
C ARG A 224 -2.50 44.97 6.27
#